data_AF-A0A8J6DV51-F1
#
_entry.id   AF-A0A8J6DV51-F1
#
_cell.length_a   1.000
_cell.length_b   1.000
_cell.length_c   1.000
_cell.angle_alpha   90.00
_cell.angle_beta   90.00
_cell.angle_gamma   90.00
#
_symmetry.space_group_name_H-M   'P 1'
#
loop_
_entity.id
_entity.type
_entity.pdbx_description
1 polymer ?
#
loop_
_entity_poly.entity_id
_entity_poly.type
_entity_poly.pdbx_seq_one_letter_code
_entity_poly.pdbx_strand_id
1 'polypeptide(L)'
;HTCVLPPTLIEIILRPHCYPKKKKGLSLLTIACFAYIIRVLWLYFETGMWVYPVFAKLSPVGVAAFFFLSYICGVSIYLLGEKLNHWKW
;
A
#
# COMPACT_ATOMS: atom_id res chain seq x y z
N HIS A 1 -9.14 -11.82 -19.66
CA HIS A 1 -8.41 -11.13 -18.58
C HIS A 1 -7.29 -10.30 -19.18
N THR A 2 -7.57 -9.04 -19.54
CA THR A 2 -6.56 -8.17 -20.15
C THR A 2 -5.67 -7.65 -19.03
N CYS A 3 -4.42 -8.10 -19.01
CA CYS A 3 -3.43 -7.60 -18.07
C CYS A 3 -3.27 -6.10 -18.34
N VAL A 4 -3.71 -5.24 -17.42
CA VAL A 4 -3.69 -3.77 -17.59
C VAL A 4 -2.29 -3.21 -17.35
N LEU A 5 -1.41 -4.00 -16.73
CA LEU A 5 -0.05 -3.61 -16.36
C LEU A 5 0.83 -3.14 -17.53
N PRO A 6 0.93 -3.86 -18.68
CA PRO A 6 1.77 -3.42 -19.80
C PRO A 6 1.43 -2.02 -20.35
N PRO A 7 0.17 -1.70 -20.72
CA PRO A 7 -0.14 -0.38 -21.25
C PRO A 7 0.07 0.73 -20.22
N THR A 8 -0.25 0.50 -18.93
CA THR A 8 -0.01 1.51 -17.90
C THR A 8 1.48 1.78 -17.67
N LEU A 9 2.34 0.76 -17.76
CA LEU A 9 3.80 0.95 -17.68
C LEU A 9 4.33 1.77 -18.85
N ILE A 10 3.84 1.49 -20.06
CA ILE A 10 4.22 2.20 -21.29
C ILE A 10 3.81 3.67 -21.21
N GLU A 11 2.62 3.96 -20.69
CA GLU A 11 2.09 5.32 -20.56
C GLU A 11 2.89 6.16 -19.55
N ILE A 12 3.34 5.56 -18.44
CA ILE A 12 4.22 6.20 -17.45
C ILE A 12 5.59 6.56 -18.05
N ILE A 13 6.09 5.77 -19.00
CA ILE A 13 7.38 6.01 -19.68
C ILE A 13 7.25 7.11 -20.74
N LEU A 14 6.15 7.12 -21.49
CA LEU A 14 5.94 8.04 -22.62
C LEU A 14 5.48 9.44 -22.19
N ARG A 15 4.75 9.55 -21.06
CA ARG A 15 4.35 10.85 -20.52
C ARG A 15 5.11 11.14 -19.23
N PRO A 16 6.09 12.07 -19.22
CA PRO A 16 6.70 12.54 -17.99
C PRO A 16 5.63 13.33 -17.21
N HIS A 17 4.89 12.63 -16.35
CA HIS A 17 4.01 13.29 -15.40
C HIS A 17 4.89 13.94 -14.34
N CYS A 18 4.80 15.26 -14.20
CA CYS A 18 5.31 15.96 -13.02
C CYS A 18 4.55 15.45 -11.79
N TYR A 19 5.07 14.38 -11.17
CA TYR A 19 4.49 13.80 -9.99
C TYR A 19 4.41 14.87 -8.88
N PRO A 20 3.25 15.07 -8.24
CA PRO A 20 3.11 16.03 -7.17
C PRO A 20 4.08 15.70 -6.03
N LYS A 21 4.66 16.75 -5.43
CA LYS A 21 5.77 16.71 -4.45
C LYS A 21 5.76 15.46 -3.54
N LYS A 22 6.85 14.68 -3.64
CA LYS A 22 7.36 13.54 -2.82
C LYS A 22 6.63 13.22 -1.51
N LYS A 23 6.41 14.23 -0.66
CA LYS A 23 5.81 14.09 0.68
C LYS A 23 4.29 13.85 0.67
N LYS A 24 3.58 14.30 -0.37
CA LYS A 24 2.12 14.18 -0.44
C LYS A 24 1.68 12.75 -0.76
N GLY A 25 2.37 12.09 -1.69
CA GLY A 25 2.06 10.69 -2.08
C GLY A 25 2.28 9.72 -0.92
N LEU A 26 3.44 9.81 -0.26
CA LEU A 26 3.73 9.00 0.92
C LEU A 26 2.75 9.28 2.07
N SER A 27 2.45 10.55 2.37
CA SER A 27 1.49 10.91 3.42
C SER A 27 0.09 10.37 3.14
N LEU A 28 -0.39 10.50 1.90
CA LEU A 28 -1.69 9.95 1.49
C LEU A 28 -1.72 8.42 1.62
N LEU A 29 -0.65 7.74 1.20
CA LEU A 29 -0.51 6.29 1.35
C LEU A 29 -0.56 5.88 2.82
N THR A 30 0.19 6.57 3.68
CA THR A 30 0.18 6.33 5.13
C THR A 30 -1.21 6.53 5.72
N ILE A 31 -1.89 7.64 5.42
CA ILE A 31 -3.24 7.93 5.92
C ILE A 31 -4.23 6.85 5.47
N ALA A 32 -4.18 6.46 4.19
CA ALA A 32 -5.05 5.41 3.66
C ALA A 32 -4.79 4.04 4.32
N CYS A 33 -3.52 3.68 4.53
CA CYS A 33 -3.16 2.45 5.24
C CYS A 33 -3.67 2.46 6.69
N PHE A 34 -3.47 3.55 7.44
CA PHE A 34 -3.96 3.67 8.80
C PHE A 34 -5.49 3.63 8.87
N ALA A 35 -6.19 4.35 8.00
CA ALA A 35 -7.64 4.33 7.92
C ALA A 35 -8.17 2.91 7.67
N TYR A 36 -7.51 2.14 6.79
CA TYR A 36 -7.86 0.74 6.55
C TYR A 36 -7.64 -0.15 7.77
N ILE A 37 -6.49 -0.02 8.46
CA ILE A 37 -6.20 -0.79 9.68
C ILE A 37 -7.22 -0.49 10.77
N ILE A 38 -7.54 0.80 10.99
CA ILE A 38 -8.55 1.24 11.96
C ILE A 38 -9.90 0.61 11.63
N ARG A 39 -10.32 0.63 10.35
CA ARG A 39 -11.56 -0.03 9.92
C ARG A 39 -11.52 -1.52 10.27
N VAL A 40 -10.46 -2.24 9.90
CA VAL A 40 -10.38 -3.69 10.15
C VAL A 40 -10.47 -4.01 11.65
N LEU A 41 -9.78 -3.24 12.49
CA LEU A 41 -9.84 -3.37 13.95
C LEU A 41 -11.23 -3.04 14.50
N TRP A 42 -11.87 -1.99 13.99
CA TRP A 42 -13.24 -1.63 14.36
C TRP A 42 -14.22 -2.75 14.06
N LEU A 43 -14.14 -3.34 12.86
CA LEU A 43 -15.04 -4.44 12.52
C LEU A 43 -14.81 -5.68 13.38
N TYR A 44 -13.56 -5.97 13.74
CA TYR A 44 -13.25 -7.05 14.68
C TYR A 44 -13.84 -6.77 16.07
N PHE A 45 -13.75 -5.54 16.55
CA PHE A 45 -14.32 -5.16 17.85
C PHE A 45 -15.85 -5.32 17.88
N GLU A 46 -16.55 -4.88 16.82
CA GLU A 46 -18.01 -4.97 16.73
C GLU A 46 -18.51 -6.41 16.52
N THR A 47 -17.84 -7.18 15.65
CA THR A 47 -18.37 -8.48 15.21
C THR A 47 -17.76 -9.67 15.96
N GLY A 48 -16.64 -9.46 16.67
CA GLY A 48 -15.82 -10.52 17.27
C GLY A 48 -15.18 -11.48 16.26
N MET A 49 -15.37 -11.24 14.96
CA MET A 49 -14.92 -12.07 13.86
C MET A 49 -13.97 -11.29 12.96
N TRP A 50 -12.89 -11.95 12.54
CA TRP A 50 -11.98 -11.38 11.57
C TRP A 50 -12.59 -11.37 10.17
N VAL A 51 -12.42 -10.25 9.46
CA VAL A 51 -12.81 -10.12 8.04
C VAL A 51 -12.17 -11.19 7.18
N TYR A 52 -10.93 -11.57 7.53
CA TYR A 52 -10.17 -12.59 6.83
C TYR A 52 -9.86 -13.75 7.78
N PRO A 53 -10.16 -15.00 7.38
CA PRO A 53 -9.93 -16.17 8.23
C PRO A 53 -8.44 -16.40 8.52
N VAL A 54 -7.55 -15.87 7.67
CA VAL A 54 -6.10 -15.86 7.91
C VAL A 54 -5.78 -15.09 9.20
N PHE A 55 -6.42 -13.94 9.45
CA PHE A 55 -6.18 -13.17 10.68
C PHE A 55 -6.66 -13.89 11.94
N ALA A 56 -7.68 -14.75 11.83
CA ALA A 56 -8.13 -15.59 12.93
C ALA A 56 -7.13 -16.71 13.29
N LYS A 57 -6.26 -17.10 12.35
CA LYS A 57 -5.19 -18.09 12.58
C LYS A 57 -3.92 -17.45 13.13
N LEU A 58 -3.74 -16.15 12.94
CA LEU A 58 -2.61 -15.41 13.49
C LEU A 58 -2.93 -14.89 14.89
N SER A 59 -1.91 -14.81 15.75
CA SER A 59 -2.04 -14.09 17.03
C SER A 59 -2.25 -12.59 16.78
N PRO A 60 -2.79 -11.83 17.74
CA PRO A 60 -2.93 -10.37 17.61
C PRO A 60 -1.61 -9.67 17.25
N VAL A 61 -0.50 -10.18 17.80
CA VAL A 61 0.86 -9.72 17.48
C VAL A 61 1.24 -10.07 16.04
N GLY A 62 0.89 -11.27 15.56
CA GLY A 62 1.11 -11.69 14.17
C GLY A 62 0.36 -10.83 13.16
N VAL A 63 -0.88 -10.44 13.48
CA VAL A 63 -1.68 -9.51 12.65
C VAL A 63 -1.02 -8.13 12.61
N ALA A 64 -0.57 -7.60 13.75
CA ALA A 64 0.16 -6.32 13.80
C ALA A 64 1.46 -6.37 12.99
N ALA A 65 2.23 -7.45 13.11
CA ALA A 65 3.46 -7.66 12.34
C ALA A 65 3.19 -7.76 10.84
N PHE A 66 2.10 -8.42 10.42
CA PHE A 66 1.69 -8.53 9.03
C PHE A 66 1.37 -7.15 8.41
N PHE A 67 0.61 -6.33 9.12
CA PHE A 67 0.29 -4.97 8.66
C PHE A 67 1.53 -4.09 8.61
N PHE A 68 2.41 -4.19 9.61
CA PHE A 68 3.65 -3.44 9.65
C PHE A 68 4.59 -3.81 8.49
N LEU A 69 4.77 -5.11 8.24
CA LEU A 69 5.58 -5.60 7.12
C LEU A 69 5.00 -5.18 5.77
N SER A 70 3.68 -5.26 5.62
CA SER A 70 2.98 -4.81 4.41
C SER A 70 3.19 -3.30 4.17
N TYR A 71 3.13 -2.49 5.23
CA TYR A 71 3.41 -1.06 5.15
C TYR A 71 4.86 -0.79 4.72
N ILE A 72 5.84 -1.45 5.33
CA ILE A 72 7.26 -1.32 4.93
C ILE A 72 7.46 -1.72 3.47
N CYS A 73 6.82 -2.82 3.03
CA CYS A 73 6.86 -3.27 1.64
C CYS A 73 6.28 -2.20 0.69
N GLY A 74 5.13 -1.62 1.02
CA GLY A 74 4.51 -0.55 0.24
C GLY A 74 5.40 0.70 0.14
N VAL A 75 5.98 1.13 1.27
CA VAL A 75 6.92 2.27 1.31
C VAL A 75 8.18 1.99 0.50
N SER A 76 8.75 0.79 0.59
CA SER A 76 9.94 0.42 -0.17
C SER A 76 9.68 0.33 -1.67
N ILE A 77 8.53 -0.19 -2.11
CA ILE A 77 8.10 -0.15 -3.52
C ILE A 77 7.93 1.29 -4.00
N TYR A 78 7.31 2.16 -3.19
CA TYR A 78 7.15 3.58 -3.51
C TYR A 78 8.50 4.29 -3.68
N LEU A 79 9.43 4.08 -2.73
CA LEU A 79 10.80 4.62 -2.80
C LEU A 79 11.58 4.06 -3.99
N LEU A 80 11.41 2.78 -4.33
CA LEU A 80 12.05 2.18 -5.49
C LEU A 80 11.53 2.78 -6.79
N GLY A 81 10.20 2.94 -6.92
CA GLY A 81 9.56 3.63 -8.04
C GLY A 81 10.04 5.09 -8.16
N GLU A 82 10.19 5.79 -7.04
CA GLU A 82 10.74 7.15 -7.01
C GLU A 82 12.19 7.19 -7.50
N LYS A 83 13.04 6.27 -7.04
CA LYS A 83 14.45 6.19 -7.45
C LYS A 83 14.58 5.91 -8.95
N LEU A 84 13.74 5.02 -9.49
CA LEU A 84 13.67 4.74 -10.92
C LEU A 84 13.22 5.97 -11.72
N ASN A 85 12.25 6.73 -11.20
CA ASN A 85 11.76 7.95 -11.83
C ASN A 85 12.85 9.04 -11.91
N HIS A 86 13.64 9.24 -10.84
CA HIS A 86 14.77 10.19 -10.82
C HIS A 86 15.97 9.72 -11.66
N TRP A 87 16.11 8.42 -11.91
CA TRP A 87 17.18 7.92 -12.77
C TRP A 87 16.91 8.14 -14.26
N LYS A 88 15.62 8.23 -14.63
CA LYS A 88 15.17 8.46 -16.00
C LYS A 88 15.00 9.95 -16.36
N TRP A 89 14.90 10.84 -15.36
CA TRP A 89 14.65 12.28 -15.54
C TRP A 89 15.53 13.12 -14.63
#